data_AF-A0A5C6YTS2-F1
#
_entry.id   AF-A0A5C6YTS2-F1
#
_cell.length_a   1.000
_cell.length_b   1.000
_cell.length_c   1.000
_cell.angle_alpha   90.00
_cell.angle_beta   90.00
_cell.angle_gamma   90.00
#
_symmetry.space_group_name_H-M   'P 1'
#
loop_
_entity.id
_entity.type
_entity.pdbx_description
1 polymer ?
#
loop_
_entity_poly.entity_id
_entity_poly.type
_entity_poly.pdbx_seq_one_letter_code
_entity_poly.pdbx_strand_id
1 'polypeptide(L)'
;MKEEIKKRMLRFAVDCGKLCMQFPISREYNAYCNQLIRCSSSVGANYTAACRGKSDKDFINKLKIVEEEADESMYFLEILKEMSEMHHTEIDRLHKEADELLSITIASINTVRKRLNSK
;
A
#
# COMPACT_ATOMS: atom_id res chain seq x y z
N MET A 1 -12.90 -6.91 10.52
CA MET A 1 -12.74 -6.51 9.11
C MET A 1 -12.26 -5.07 8.90
N LYS A 2 -13.08 -3.99 8.92
CA LYS A 2 -12.58 -2.63 8.61
C LYS A 2 -11.40 -2.16 9.48
N GLU A 3 -11.51 -2.30 10.80
CA GLU A 3 -10.42 -1.94 11.73
C GLU A 3 -9.20 -2.87 11.62
N GLU A 4 -9.41 -4.10 11.15
CA GLU A 4 -8.34 -5.07 10.92
C GLU A 4 -7.55 -4.71 9.66
N ILE A 5 -8.21 -4.34 8.57
CA ILE A 5 -7.55 -3.84 7.35
C ILE A 5 -6.76 -2.57 7.62
N LYS A 6 -7.32 -1.62 8.39
CA LYS A 6 -6.56 -0.43 8.82
C LYS A 6 -5.29 -0.79 9.58
N LYS A 7 -5.36 -1.77 10.50
CA LYS A 7 -4.19 -2.23 11.25
C LYS A 7 -3.16 -2.90 10.35
N ARG A 8 -3.60 -3.70 9.36
CA ARG A 8 -2.72 -4.31 8.36
C ARG A 8 -2.00 -3.26 7.52
N MET A 9 -2.72 -2.29 6.95
CA MET A 9 -2.12 -1.22 6.16
C MET A 9 -1.18 -0.32 6.98
N LEU A 10 -1.51 -0.04 8.25
CA LEU A 10 -0.60 0.66 9.15
C LEU A 10 0.67 -0.16 9.40
N ARG A 11 0.53 -1.47 9.64
CA ARG A 11 1.66 -2.38 9.86
C ARG A 11 2.55 -2.44 8.62
N PHE A 12 1.96 -2.54 7.44
CA PHE A 12 2.66 -2.50 6.15
C PHE A 12 3.52 -1.24 6.01
N ALA A 13 2.96 -0.05 6.22
CA ALA A 13 3.72 1.21 6.17
C ALA A 13 4.88 1.24 7.17
N VAL A 14 4.65 0.78 8.41
CA VAL A 14 5.69 0.73 9.45
C VAL A 14 6.80 -0.24 9.09
N ASP A 15 6.45 -1.42 8.57
CA ASP A 15 7.43 -2.45 8.23
C ASP A 15 8.24 -2.05 6.99
N CYS A 16 7.63 -1.40 5.99
CA CYS A 16 8.38 -0.75 4.89
C CYS A 16 9.38 0.28 5.42
N GLY A 17 8.97 1.13 6.37
CA GLY A 17 9.88 2.09 7.01
C GLY A 17 11.04 1.42 7.74
N LYS A 18 10.78 0.32 8.44
CA LYS A 18 11.83 -0.47 9.11
C LYS A 18 12.78 -1.15 8.13
N LEU A 19 12.27 -1.67 7.01
CA LEU A 19 13.09 -2.20 5.93
C LEU A 19 14.01 -1.10 5.38
N CYS A 20 13.48 0.09 5.12
CA CYS A 20 14.27 1.23 4.63
C CYS A 20 15.41 1.62 5.58
N MET A 21 15.25 1.44 6.90
CA MET A 21 16.30 1.69 7.90
C MET A 21 17.48 0.71 7.81
N GLN A 22 17.33 -0.43 7.12
CA GLN A 22 18.38 -1.43 6.99
C GLN A 22 19.30 -1.19 5.78
N PHE A 23 18.89 -0.34 4.82
CA PHE A 23 19.70 -0.05 3.64
C PHE A 23 20.82 0.96 3.93
N PRO A 24 21.97 0.87 3.22
CA PRO A 24 23.06 1.83 3.34
C PRO A 24 22.63 3.25 3.00
N ILE A 25 23.16 4.22 3.75
CA ILE A 25 22.98 5.64 3.45
C ILE A 25 23.75 5.97 2.17
N SER A 26 23.03 6.10 1.07
CA SER A 26 23.53 6.52 -0.25
C SER A 26 22.48 7.33 -0.97
N ARG A 27 22.88 8.10 -1.99
CA ARG A 27 21.94 8.92 -2.77
C ARG A 27 20.87 8.04 -3.42
N GLU A 28 21.28 6.90 -3.96
CA GLU A 28 20.44 5.97 -4.70
C GLU A 28 19.43 5.27 -3.77
N TYR A 29 19.89 4.64 -2.68
CA TYR A 29 18.99 4.01 -1.71
C TYR A 29 18.04 5.01 -1.07
N ASN A 30 18.52 6.21 -0.70
CA ASN A 30 17.65 7.23 -0.12
C ASN A 30 16.52 7.65 -1.06
N ALA A 31 16.78 7.75 -2.37
CA ALA A 31 15.75 8.11 -3.34
C ALA A 31 14.61 7.08 -3.36
N TYR A 32 14.94 5.79 -3.44
CA TYR A 32 13.93 4.72 -3.49
C TYR A 32 13.26 4.47 -2.14
N CYS A 33 14.02 4.47 -1.04
CA CYS A 33 13.47 4.37 0.31
C CYS A 33 12.46 5.49 0.60
N ASN A 34 12.77 6.73 0.19
CA ASN A 34 11.84 7.85 0.37
C ASN A 34 10.54 7.68 -0.42
N GLN A 35 10.61 7.14 -1.64
CA GLN A 35 9.39 6.85 -2.40
C GLN A 35 8.58 5.72 -1.76
N LEU A 36 9.23 4.61 -1.38
CA LEU A 36 8.56 3.49 -0.71
C LEU A 36 7.86 3.93 0.58
N ILE A 37 8.50 4.76 1.41
CA ILE A 37 7.89 5.29 2.64
C ILE A 37 6.64 6.13 2.32
N ARG A 38 6.69 6.93 1.25
CA ARG A 38 5.56 7.78 0.85
C ARG A 38 4.38 6.95 0.35
N CYS A 39 4.58 6.07 -0.63
CA CYS A 39 3.47 5.30 -1.18
C CYS A 39 2.90 4.30 -0.16
N SER A 40 3.75 3.57 0.57
CA SER A 40 3.27 2.59 1.57
C SER A 40 2.48 3.24 2.71
N SER A 41 2.83 4.45 3.14
CA SER A 41 2.06 5.20 4.13
C SER A 41 0.75 5.75 3.55
N SER A 42 0.74 6.14 2.28
CA SER A 42 -0.44 6.64 1.55
C SER A 42 -1.55 5.59 1.47
N VAL A 43 -1.22 4.29 1.32
CA VAL A 43 -2.17 3.16 1.35
C VAL A 43 -3.07 3.22 2.59
N GLY A 44 -2.48 3.24 3.78
CA GLY A 44 -3.23 3.27 5.04
C GLY A 44 -3.96 4.60 5.30
N ALA A 45 -3.33 5.72 4.92
CA ALA A 45 -3.92 7.06 5.07
C ALA A 45 -5.19 7.22 4.24
N ASN A 46 -5.12 6.87 2.94
CA ASN A 46 -6.24 6.98 2.03
C ASN A 46 -7.35 5.98 2.35
N TYR A 47 -7.03 4.76 2.78
CA TYR A 47 -8.05 3.80 3.23
C TYR A 47 -8.78 4.33 4.47
N THR A 48 -8.06 4.92 5.42
CA THR A 48 -8.66 5.55 6.61
C THR A 48 -9.55 6.73 6.24
N ALA A 49 -9.17 7.52 5.24
CA ALA A 49 -9.98 8.62 4.72
C ALA A 49 -11.22 8.11 3.95
N ALA A 50 -11.09 7.05 3.16
CA ALA A 50 -12.21 6.39 2.46
C ALA A 50 -13.24 5.92 3.47
N CYS A 51 -12.77 5.30 4.55
CA CYS A 51 -13.57 4.84 5.67
C CYS A 51 -14.37 5.94 6.40
N ARG A 52 -14.06 7.23 6.20
CA ARG A 52 -14.80 8.40 6.72
C ARG A 52 -15.56 9.15 5.62
N GLY A 53 -15.57 8.62 4.41
CA GLY A 53 -16.17 9.25 3.24
C GLY A 53 -17.67 9.48 3.37
N LYS A 54 -18.17 10.46 2.62
CA LYS A 54 -19.57 10.93 2.74
C LYS A 54 -20.52 10.25 1.75
N SER A 55 -19.99 9.57 0.74
CA SER A 55 -20.80 8.86 -0.27
C SER A 55 -20.05 7.66 -0.84
N ASP A 56 -20.79 6.77 -1.48
CA ASP A 56 -20.24 5.60 -2.18
C ASP A 56 -19.26 5.99 -3.30
N LYS A 57 -19.51 7.11 -4.00
CA LYS A 57 -18.62 7.63 -5.05
C LYS A 57 -17.31 8.16 -4.46
N ASP A 58 -17.38 8.90 -3.35
CA ASP A 58 -16.18 9.37 -2.62
C ASP A 58 -15.37 8.21 -2.05
N PHE A 59 -16.06 7.17 -1.54
CA PHE A 59 -15.41 5.94 -1.08
C PHE A 59 -14.63 5.25 -2.20
N ILE A 60 -15.25 5.05 -3.37
CA ILE A 60 -14.58 4.44 -4.53
C ILE A 60 -13.38 5.28 -4.98
N ASN A 61 -13.53 6.60 -5.10
CA ASN A 61 -12.43 7.46 -5.55
C ASN A 61 -11.21 7.38 -4.63
N LYS A 62 -11.42 7.34 -3.30
CA LYS A 62 -10.31 7.20 -2.36
C LYS A 62 -9.70 5.80 -2.38
N LEU A 63 -10.49 4.75 -2.60
CA LEU A 63 -9.95 3.40 -2.76
C LEU A 63 -9.13 3.23 -4.03
N LYS A 64 -9.42 3.96 -5.12
CA LYS A 64 -8.55 3.98 -6.29
C LYS A 64 -7.16 4.53 -5.99
N ILE A 65 -7.07 5.56 -5.14
CA ILE A 65 -5.78 6.06 -4.67
C ILE A 65 -5.07 4.96 -3.85
N VAL A 66 -5.78 4.24 -2.99
CA VAL A 66 -5.19 3.10 -2.25
C VAL A 66 -4.66 2.02 -3.20
N GLU A 67 -5.40 1.72 -4.27
CA GLU A 67 -5.01 0.78 -5.34
C GLU A 67 -3.71 1.24 -6.03
N GLU A 68 -3.65 2.50 -6.48
CA GLU A 68 -2.46 3.09 -7.12
C GLU A 68 -1.23 3.05 -6.18
N GLU A 69 -1.40 3.43 -4.92
CA GLU A 69 -0.30 3.52 -3.94
C GLU A 69 0.21 2.14 -3.49
N ALA A 70 -0.64 1.12 -3.49
CA ALA A 70 -0.24 -0.26 -3.21
C ALA A 70 0.60 -0.84 -4.36
N ASP A 71 0.20 -0.56 -5.60
CA ASP A 71 0.95 -0.95 -6.80
C ASP A 71 2.32 -0.24 -6.87
N GLU A 72 2.35 1.08 -6.63
CA GLU A 72 3.61 1.83 -6.53
C GLU A 72 4.52 1.28 -5.42
N SER A 73 3.95 0.87 -4.28
CA SER A 73 4.74 0.26 -3.19
C SER A 73 5.43 -1.03 -3.63
N MET A 74 4.72 -1.90 -4.36
CA MET A 74 5.30 -3.13 -4.92
C MET A 74 6.43 -2.82 -5.90
N TYR A 75 6.23 -1.84 -6.78
CA TYR A 75 7.26 -1.41 -7.74
C TYR A 75 8.55 -0.94 -7.05
N PHE A 76 8.46 -0.14 -5.98
CA PHE A 76 9.66 0.29 -5.25
C PHE A 76 10.31 -0.83 -4.43
N LEU A 77 9.53 -1.81 -3.95
CA LEU A 77 10.07 -3.02 -3.34
C LEU A 77 10.87 -3.84 -4.36
N GLU A 78 10.38 -3.98 -5.59
CA GLU A 78 11.09 -4.65 -6.69
C GLU A 78 12.38 -3.93 -7.07
N ILE A 79 12.36 -2.59 -7.16
CA ILE A 79 13.60 -1.82 -7.39
C ILE A 79 14.64 -2.12 -6.30
N LEU A 80 14.26 -2.08 -5.03
CA LEU A 80 15.19 -2.34 -3.93
C LEU A 80 15.72 -3.78 -3.96
N LYS A 81 14.91 -4.74 -4.43
CA LYS A 81 15.32 -6.14 -4.62
C LYS A 81 16.35 -6.30 -5.74
N GLU A 82 16.16 -5.63 -6.86
CA GLU A 82 17.08 -5.68 -8.01
C GLU A 82 18.38 -4.93 -7.73
N MET A 83 18.33 -3.88 -6.91
CA MET A 83 19.50 -3.08 -6.55
C MET A 83 20.41 -3.75 -5.51
N SER A 84 19.91 -4.74 -4.78
CA SER A 84 20.58 -5.25 -3.58
C SER A 84 20.33 -6.73 -3.38
N GLU A 85 21.35 -7.48 -2.96
CA GLU A 85 21.18 -8.86 -2.47
C GLU A 85 20.69 -8.93 -1.01
N MET A 86 20.41 -7.78 -0.39
CA MET A 86 19.99 -7.68 1.01
C MET A 86 18.47 -7.79 1.18
N HIS A 87 18.06 -8.40 2.30
CA HIS A 87 16.67 -8.39 2.79
C HIS A 87 15.60 -8.95 1.82
N HIS A 88 15.97 -9.77 0.83
CA HIS A 88 15.04 -10.35 -0.15
C HIS A 88 13.82 -11.02 0.50
N THR A 89 14.01 -11.78 1.57
CA THR A 89 12.91 -12.42 2.30
C THR A 89 11.90 -11.41 2.86
N GLU A 90 12.37 -10.29 3.38
CA GLU A 90 11.50 -9.24 3.93
C GLU A 90 10.83 -8.44 2.81
N ILE A 91 11.55 -8.18 1.72
CA ILE A 91 11.00 -7.55 0.53
C ILE A 91 9.86 -8.41 -0.04
N ASP A 92 10.07 -9.71 -0.18
CA ASP A 92 9.05 -10.65 -0.70
C ASP A 92 7.84 -10.75 0.23
N ARG A 93 8.06 -10.71 1.55
CA ARG A 93 6.98 -10.66 2.53
C ARG A 93 6.14 -9.39 2.39
N LEU A 94 6.79 -8.23 2.22
CA LEU A 94 6.11 -6.94 2.09
C LEU A 94 5.40 -6.81 0.74
N HIS A 95 6.00 -7.31 -0.33
CA HIS A 95 5.40 -7.34 -1.66
C HIS A 95 4.12 -8.16 -1.64
N LYS A 96 4.17 -9.36 -1.05
CA LYS A 96 2.98 -10.20 -0.85
C LYS A 96 1.90 -9.50 -0.01
N GLU A 97 2.27 -8.81 1.07
CA GLU A 97 1.29 -8.06 1.87
C GLU A 97 0.64 -6.93 1.04
N ALA A 98 1.41 -6.23 0.22
CA ALA A 98 0.89 -5.19 -0.66
C ALA A 98 -0.09 -5.76 -1.70
N ASP A 99 0.22 -6.91 -2.33
CA ASP A 99 -0.68 -7.60 -3.27
C ASP A 99 -1.99 -8.07 -2.60
N GLU A 100 -1.92 -8.58 -1.37
CA GLU A 100 -3.11 -8.95 -0.59
C GLU A 100 -3.96 -7.70 -0.26
N LEU A 101 -3.34 -6.59 0.13
CA LEU A 101 -4.03 -5.32 0.41
C LEU A 101 -4.65 -4.71 -0.86
N LEU A 102 -3.98 -4.83 -2.00
CA LEU A 102 -4.48 -4.42 -3.31
C LEU A 102 -5.72 -5.24 -3.69
N SER A 103 -5.63 -6.57 -3.57
CA SER A 103 -6.75 -7.49 -3.84
C SER A 103 -7.99 -7.16 -2.98
N ILE A 104 -7.79 -6.88 -1.69
CA ILE A 104 -8.87 -6.47 -0.77
C ILE A 104 -9.49 -5.12 -1.20
N THR A 105 -8.66 -4.19 -1.66
CA THR A 105 -9.07 -2.86 -2.11
C THR A 105 -9.93 -2.96 -3.38
N ILE A 106 -9.48 -3.72 -4.38
CA ILE A 106 -10.21 -3.98 -5.62
C ILE A 106 -11.55 -4.68 -5.35
N ALA A 107 -11.56 -5.70 -4.48
CA ALA A 107 -12.79 -6.38 -4.08
C ALA A 107 -13.80 -5.43 -3.41
N SER A 108 -13.31 -4.51 -2.58
CA SER A 108 -14.12 -3.47 -1.93
C SER A 108 -14.73 -2.50 -2.95
N ILE A 109 -13.95 -2.04 -3.93
CA ILE A 109 -14.42 -1.18 -5.03
C ILE A 109 -15.53 -1.89 -5.82
N ASN A 110 -15.30 -3.14 -6.23
CA ASN A 110 -16.24 -3.92 -7.04
C ASN A 110 -17.56 -4.18 -6.31
N THR A 111 -17.50 -4.43 -5.00
CA THR A 111 -18.68 -4.61 -4.16
C THR A 111 -19.56 -3.36 -4.15
N VAL A 112 -18.97 -2.18 -3.99
CA VAL A 112 -19.73 -0.90 -3.98
C VAL A 112 -20.26 -0.57 -5.36
N ARG A 113 -19.49 -0.79 -6.43
CA ARG A 113 -19.97 -0.61 -7.82
C ARG A 113 -21.18 -1.47 -8.13
N LYS A 114 -21.15 -2.76 -7.76
CA LYS A 114 -22.28 -3.67 -7.97
C LYS A 114 -23.53 -3.18 -7.24
N ARG A 115 -23.39 -2.68 -6.01
CA ARG A 115 -24.50 -2.09 -5.24
C ARG A 115 -25.08 -0.84 -5.91
N LEU A 116 -24.24 0.02 -6.48
CA LEU A 116 -24.69 1.23 -7.18
C LEU A 116 -25.42 0.93 -8.49
N ASN A 117 -25.00 -0.10 -9.22
CA ASN A 117 -25.61 -0.49 -10.49
C ASN A 117 -26.88 -1.36 -10.33
N SER A 118 -27.14 -1.87 -9.12
CA SER A 118 -28.34 -2.66 -8.79
C SER A 118 -29.48 -1.79 -8.23
N LYS A 119 -29.28 -0.47 -8.15
CA LYS A 119 -30.29 0.54 -7.80
C LYS A 119 -30.79 1.22 -9.06
#